data_AF-A0A533WWJ0-F1
#
_entry.id   AF-A0A533WWJ0-F1
#
_cell.length_a   1.000
_cell.length_b   1.000
_cell.length_c   1.000
_cell.angle_alpha   90.00
_cell.angle_beta   90.00
_cell.angle_gamma   90.00
#
_symmetry.space_group_name_H-M   'P 1'
#
loop_
_entity.id
_entity.type
_entity.pdbx_description
1 polymer ?
#
loop_
_entity_poly.entity_id
_entity_poly.type
_entity_poly.pdbx_seq_one_letter_code
_entity_poly.pdbx_strand_id
1 'polypeptide(L)'
;MNTLLNENKDIPFGDLIKIADIIEQFVDQFHHGKEENGYFPETESKDGNSEEIRKFVIEHEFGRRIAKRVRIHLEEFLKDKKAREPLARYLKTYSVFILDHTSKEDRFLADVKEKRSLSSMEERKLKREFERMKQDCVRKSGNLLELLKQLENTEWAG
;
A
#
# COMPACT_ATOMS: atom_id res chain seq x y z
N MET A 1 10.36 9.83 3.06
CA MET A 1 9.61 10.34 1.88
C MET A 1 9.08 11.77 2.07
N ASN A 2 8.52 12.13 3.25
CA ASN A 2 7.99 13.47 3.54
C ASN A 2 8.98 14.64 3.38
N THR A 3 10.28 14.42 3.59
CA THR A 3 11.34 15.43 3.46
C THR A 3 11.95 15.50 2.05
N LEU A 4 11.97 14.39 1.31
CA LEU A 4 12.77 14.26 0.07
C LEU A 4 12.21 15.03 -1.14
N LEU A 5 10.89 15.26 -1.20
CA LEU A 5 10.27 15.97 -2.33
C LEU A 5 10.14 17.48 -2.12
N ASN A 6 10.31 17.96 -0.88
CA ASN A 6 10.21 19.39 -0.52
C ASN A 6 11.58 20.09 -0.43
N GLU A 7 12.68 19.34 -0.37
CA GLU A 7 14.04 19.86 -0.17
C GLU A 7 14.82 20.09 -1.48
N ASN A 8 14.16 20.22 -2.64
CA ASN A 8 14.81 20.31 -3.96
C ASN A 8 15.74 19.12 -4.30
N LYS A 9 15.68 18.00 -3.56
CA LYS A 9 16.43 16.79 -3.93
C LYS A 9 15.83 16.17 -5.19
N ASP A 10 16.68 15.87 -6.16
CA ASP A 10 16.27 15.23 -7.41
C ASP A 10 16.24 13.71 -7.20
N ILE A 11 15.03 13.15 -7.14
CA ILE A 11 14.83 11.70 -7.16
C ILE A 11 14.93 11.25 -8.63
N PRO A 12 15.79 10.26 -8.96
CA PRO A 12 15.87 9.73 -10.31
C PRO A 12 14.50 9.25 -10.80
N PHE A 13 14.17 9.52 -12.07
CA PHE A 13 12.90 9.06 -12.65
C PHE A 13 12.70 7.55 -12.53
N GLY A 14 13.77 6.77 -12.64
CA GLY A 14 13.71 5.32 -12.42
C GLY A 14 13.18 4.96 -11.04
N ASP A 15 13.54 5.71 -10.00
CA ASP A 15 13.04 5.46 -8.64
C ASP A 15 11.62 5.96 -8.45
N LEU A 16 11.25 7.10 -9.05
CA LEU A 16 9.86 7.56 -9.06
C LEU A 16 8.92 6.54 -9.74
N ILE A 17 9.37 5.91 -10.82
CA ILE A 17 8.64 4.83 -11.50
C ILE A 17 8.48 3.63 -10.58
N LYS A 18 9.56 3.16 -9.95
CA LYS A 18 9.50 2.04 -8.99
C LYS A 18 8.55 2.34 -7.83
N ILE A 19 8.59 3.56 -7.29
CA ILE A 19 7.68 4.00 -6.21
C ILE A 19 6.22 3.90 -6.67
N ALA A 20 5.88 4.41 -7.86
CA ALA A 20 4.53 4.32 -8.40
C ALA A 20 4.10 2.85 -8.62
N ASP A 21 5.01 2.01 -9.14
CA ASP A 21 4.75 0.58 -9.34
C ASP A 21 4.51 -0.14 -8.00
N ILE A 22 5.26 0.18 -6.96
CA ILE A 22 5.09 -0.38 -5.62
C ILE A 22 3.73 0.01 -5.02
N ILE A 23 3.34 1.28 -5.15
CA ILE A 23 2.04 1.76 -4.68
C ILE A 23 0.91 0.98 -5.38
N GLU A 24 0.95 0.85 -6.69
CA GLU A 24 -0.13 0.23 -7.47
C GLU A 24 -0.15 -1.30 -7.41
N GLN A 25 1.01 -1.96 -7.31
CA GLN A 25 1.07 -3.42 -7.38
C GLN A 25 1.30 -4.07 -6.02
N PHE A 26 2.19 -3.54 -5.19
CA PHE A 26 2.46 -4.15 -3.88
C PHE A 26 1.41 -3.74 -2.86
N VAL A 27 1.17 -2.44 -2.69
CA VAL A 27 0.22 -1.97 -1.68
C VAL A 27 -1.20 -2.33 -2.07
N ASP A 28 -1.61 -2.03 -3.30
CA ASP A 28 -3.00 -2.29 -3.69
C ASP A 28 -3.26 -3.77 -4.01
N GLN A 29 -2.67 -4.31 -5.08
CA GLN A 29 -3.04 -5.66 -5.53
C GLN A 29 -2.64 -6.77 -4.55
N PHE A 30 -1.58 -6.57 -3.76
CA PHE A 30 -1.11 -7.58 -2.82
C PHE A 30 -1.53 -7.30 -1.37
N HIS A 31 -1.22 -6.14 -0.78
CA HIS A 31 -1.57 -5.85 0.61
C HIS A 31 -3.09 -5.69 0.81
N HIS A 32 -3.73 -4.69 0.20
CA HIS A 32 -5.19 -4.56 0.27
C HIS A 32 -5.89 -5.79 -0.32
N GLY A 33 -5.32 -6.39 -1.38
CA GLY A 33 -5.83 -7.62 -1.95
C GLY A 33 -5.94 -8.76 -0.94
N LYS A 34 -4.94 -8.94 -0.06
CA LYS A 34 -4.98 -9.96 1.03
C LYS A 34 -6.08 -9.68 2.03
N GLU A 35 -6.34 -8.42 2.32
CA GLU A 35 -7.39 -8.02 3.25
C GLU A 35 -8.77 -8.22 2.64
N GLU A 36 -9.03 -7.58 1.50
CA GLU A 36 -10.34 -7.59 0.84
C GLU A 36 -10.76 -9.00 0.36
N ASN A 37 -9.81 -9.82 -0.11
CA ASN A 37 -10.12 -11.15 -0.67
C ASN A 37 -9.87 -12.31 0.31
N GLY A 38 -9.24 -12.04 1.46
CA GLY A 38 -8.85 -13.09 2.41
C GLY A 38 -9.28 -12.76 3.84
N TYR A 39 -8.70 -11.73 4.44
CA TYR A 39 -8.91 -11.43 5.86
C TYR A 39 -10.34 -10.96 6.18
N PHE A 40 -10.84 -9.97 5.43
CA PHE A 40 -12.13 -9.36 5.67
C PHE A 40 -13.29 -10.35 5.53
N PRO A 41 -13.37 -11.20 4.48
CA PRO A 41 -14.41 -12.23 4.38
C PRO A 41 -14.50 -13.17 5.59
N GLU A 42 -13.36 -13.50 6.22
CA GLU A 42 -13.31 -14.42 7.35
C GLU A 42 -13.59 -13.75 8.72
N THR A 43 -13.59 -12.42 8.77
CA THR A 43 -13.72 -11.63 10.03
C THR A 43 -14.93 -10.70 10.07
N GLU A 44 -15.55 -10.37 8.94
CA GLU A 44 -16.60 -9.34 8.85
C GLU A 44 -17.82 -9.61 9.71
N SER A 45 -18.32 -10.84 9.70
CA SER A 45 -19.52 -11.24 10.46
C SER A 45 -19.25 -11.45 11.95
N LYS A 46 -18.01 -11.27 12.41
CA LYS A 46 -17.57 -11.58 13.76
C LYS A 46 -17.38 -10.30 14.57
N ASP A 47 -17.73 -10.38 15.85
CA ASP A 47 -17.43 -9.36 16.87
C ASP A 47 -17.75 -7.90 16.50
N GLY A 48 -18.75 -7.70 15.63
CA GLY A 48 -19.18 -6.37 15.16
C GLY A 48 -18.24 -5.71 14.13
N ASN A 49 -17.30 -6.45 13.53
CA ASN A 49 -16.25 -5.90 12.65
C ASN A 49 -16.79 -5.29 11.34
N SER A 50 -18.01 -5.61 10.93
CA SER A 50 -18.55 -5.23 9.62
C SER A 50 -18.54 -3.71 9.34
N GLU A 51 -18.75 -2.86 10.36
CA GLU A 51 -18.67 -1.40 10.16
C GLU A 51 -17.23 -0.92 9.92
N GLU A 52 -16.27 -1.41 10.72
CA GLU A 52 -14.87 -1.03 10.58
C GLU A 52 -14.27 -1.54 9.26
N ILE A 53 -14.59 -2.78 8.87
CA ILE A 53 -14.18 -3.33 7.58
C ILE A 53 -14.72 -2.50 6.41
N ARG A 54 -15.98 -2.03 6.48
CA ARG A 54 -16.52 -1.12 5.46
C ARG A 54 -15.72 0.19 5.39
N LYS A 55 -15.25 0.74 6.51
CA LYS A 55 -14.40 1.93 6.53
C LYS A 55 -13.06 1.65 5.84
N PHE A 56 -12.42 0.52 6.12
CA PHE A 56 -11.17 0.14 5.46
C PHE A 56 -11.33 0.00 3.94
N VAL A 57 -12.39 -0.66 3.45
CA VAL A 57 -12.64 -0.76 2.00
C VAL A 57 -12.81 0.63 1.34
N ILE A 58 -13.47 1.57 2.02
CA ILE A 58 -13.58 2.96 1.54
C ILE A 58 -12.20 3.65 1.53
N GLU A 59 -11.38 3.44 2.56
CA GLU A 59 -10.03 3.97 2.62
C GLU A 59 -9.13 3.36 1.52
N HIS A 60 -9.25 2.07 1.21
CA HIS A 60 -8.52 1.43 0.12
C HIS A 60 -8.88 2.08 -1.23
N GLU A 61 -10.17 2.29 -1.50
CA GLU A 61 -10.63 3.01 -2.69
C GLU A 61 -10.08 4.45 -2.75
N PHE A 62 -10.01 5.14 -1.61
CA PHE A 62 -9.40 6.46 -1.53
C PHE A 62 -7.90 6.42 -1.85
N GLY A 63 -7.17 5.45 -1.28
CA GLY A 63 -5.75 5.18 -1.59
C GLY A 63 -5.52 4.92 -3.08
N ARG A 64 -6.34 4.07 -3.71
CA ARG A 64 -6.32 3.79 -5.16
C ARG A 64 -6.48 5.05 -6.01
N ARG A 65 -7.35 5.98 -5.59
CA ARG A 65 -7.55 7.27 -6.29
C ARG A 65 -6.33 8.18 -6.18
N ILE A 66 -5.65 8.20 -5.03
CA ILE A 66 -4.40 8.97 -4.86
C ILE A 66 -3.30 8.34 -5.73
N ALA A 67 -3.14 7.02 -5.70
CA ALA A 67 -2.18 6.28 -6.52
C ALA A 67 -2.31 6.62 -8.02
N LYS A 68 -3.55 6.61 -8.52
CA LYS A 68 -3.83 7.02 -9.91
C LYS A 68 -3.36 8.44 -10.23
N ARG A 69 -3.49 9.38 -9.28
CA ARG A 69 -2.99 10.76 -9.46
C ARG A 69 -1.47 10.83 -9.44
N VAL A 70 -0.81 10.03 -8.61
CA VAL A 70 0.66 9.87 -8.63
C VAL A 70 1.11 9.42 -10.02
N ARG A 71 0.48 8.38 -10.60
CA ARG A 71 0.84 7.88 -11.95
C ARG A 71 0.67 8.94 -13.02
N ILE A 72 -0.49 9.62 -13.06
CA ILE A 72 -0.77 10.67 -14.05
C ILE A 72 0.29 11.76 -14.00
N HIS A 73 0.59 12.30 -12.82
CA HIS A 73 1.54 13.40 -12.70
C HIS A 73 3.00 12.95 -12.88
N LEU A 74 3.31 11.67 -12.64
CA LEU A 74 4.61 11.10 -12.99
C LEU A 74 4.79 11.07 -14.51
N GLU A 75 3.81 10.57 -15.25
CA GLU A 75 3.85 10.53 -16.72
C GLU A 75 3.93 11.93 -17.35
N GLU A 76 3.30 12.92 -16.72
CA GLU A 76 3.44 14.34 -17.11
C GLU A 76 4.83 14.88 -16.77
N PHE A 77 5.39 14.55 -15.59
CA PHE A 77 6.70 15.04 -15.17
C PHE A 77 7.84 14.49 -16.02
N LEU A 78 7.69 13.28 -16.56
CA LEU A 78 8.62 12.72 -17.55
C LEU A 78 8.68 13.55 -18.85
N LYS A 79 7.68 14.39 -19.12
CA LYS A 79 7.57 15.23 -20.34
C LYS A 79 7.81 16.71 -20.05
N ASP A 80 7.30 17.23 -18.93
CA ASP A 80 7.37 18.65 -18.55
C ASP A 80 7.68 18.81 -17.05
N LYS A 81 8.72 19.59 -16.74
CA LYS A 81 9.12 19.90 -15.36
C LYS A 81 8.02 20.58 -14.53
N LYS A 82 7.03 21.22 -15.15
CA LYS A 82 5.88 21.83 -14.45
C LYS A 82 5.06 20.82 -13.64
N ALA A 83 5.05 19.55 -14.03
CA ALA A 83 4.31 18.51 -13.31
C ALA A 83 5.06 17.96 -12.07
N ARG A 84 6.27 18.45 -11.78
CA ARG A 84 7.02 18.08 -10.56
C ARG A 84 6.24 18.38 -9.28
N GLU A 85 5.66 19.59 -9.18
CA GLU A 85 4.95 20.02 -7.97
C GLU A 85 3.66 19.20 -7.74
N PRO A 86 2.79 19.00 -8.75
CA PRO A 86 1.65 18.09 -8.61
C PRO A 86 2.04 16.67 -8.18
N LEU A 87 3.07 16.09 -8.80
CA LEU A 87 3.57 14.77 -8.42
C LEU A 87 4.02 14.74 -6.95
N ALA A 88 4.82 15.71 -6.53
CA ALA A 88 5.30 15.83 -5.15
C ALA A 88 4.14 15.91 -4.15
N ARG A 89 3.12 16.70 -4.48
CA ARG A 89 1.92 16.87 -3.65
C ARG A 89 1.15 15.56 -3.48
N TYR A 90 0.94 14.80 -4.55
CA TYR A 90 0.22 13.53 -4.47
C TYR A 90 1.04 12.42 -3.79
N LEU A 91 2.36 12.37 -4.01
CA LEU A 91 3.24 11.46 -3.28
C LEU A 91 3.24 11.76 -1.76
N LYS A 92 3.24 13.04 -1.38
CA LYS A 92 3.08 13.45 0.03
C LYS A 92 1.71 13.06 0.57
N THR A 93 0.65 13.30 -0.19
CA THR A 93 -0.72 12.90 0.19
C THR A 93 -0.81 11.40 0.42
N TYR A 94 -0.23 10.60 -0.48
CA TYR A 94 -0.18 9.15 -0.35
C TYR A 94 0.60 8.71 0.90
N SER A 95 1.76 9.34 1.15
CA SER A 95 2.56 9.04 2.33
C SER A 95 1.83 9.35 3.64
N VAL A 96 1.06 10.43 3.71
CA VAL A 96 0.26 10.76 4.90
C VAL A 96 -0.88 9.75 5.06
N PHE A 97 -1.59 9.47 3.96
CA PHE A 97 -2.69 8.51 3.94
C PHE A 97 -2.24 7.12 4.41
N ILE A 98 -1.19 6.55 3.82
CA ILE A 98 -0.80 5.17 4.09
C ILE A 98 -0.32 4.98 5.53
N LEU A 99 0.32 5.99 6.13
CA LEU A 99 0.75 5.94 7.54
C LEU A 99 -0.43 6.00 8.51
N ASP A 100 -1.44 6.82 8.21
CA ASP A 100 -2.67 6.89 9.02
C ASP A 100 -3.49 5.60 8.90
N HIS A 101 -3.63 5.10 7.66
CA HIS A 101 -4.34 3.87 7.34
C HIS A 101 -3.74 2.66 8.06
N THR A 102 -2.43 2.39 7.91
CA THR A 102 -1.79 1.23 8.57
C THR A 102 -1.83 1.34 10.10
N SER A 103 -1.78 2.56 10.66
CA SER A 103 -1.96 2.76 12.10
C SER A 103 -3.36 2.35 12.60
N LYS A 104 -4.40 2.57 11.78
CA LYS A 104 -5.77 2.11 12.08
C LYS A 104 -5.87 0.59 11.93
N GLU A 105 -5.27 0.02 10.89
CA GLU A 105 -5.22 -1.42 10.69
C GLU A 105 -4.56 -2.15 11.86
N ASP A 106 -3.41 -1.66 12.34
CA ASP A 106 -2.70 -2.25 13.49
C ASP A 106 -3.60 -2.34 14.73
N ARG A 107 -4.39 -1.28 15.00
CA ARG A 107 -5.35 -1.27 16.12
C ARG A 107 -6.49 -2.26 15.91
N PHE A 108 -7.05 -2.30 14.70
CA PHE A 108 -8.12 -3.23 14.35
C PHE A 108 -7.66 -4.69 14.47
N LEU A 109 -6.49 -5.02 13.93
CA LEU A 109 -5.93 -6.37 13.99
C LEU A 109 -5.59 -6.79 15.43
N ALA A 110 -5.12 -5.86 16.26
CA ALA A 110 -4.87 -6.11 17.68
C ALA A 110 -6.18 -6.44 18.43
N ASP A 111 -7.25 -5.69 18.17
CA ASP A 111 -8.58 -5.92 18.76
C ASP A 111 -9.17 -7.28 18.34
N VAL A 112 -9.11 -7.62 17.04
CA VAL A 112 -9.54 -8.94 16.54
C VAL A 112 -8.77 -10.08 17.22
N LYS A 113 -7.47 -9.89 17.46
CA LYS A 113 -6.62 -10.87 18.14
C LYS A 113 -6.96 -10.99 19.62
N GLU A 114 -7.19 -9.87 20.32
CA GLU A 114 -7.56 -9.86 21.73
C GLU A 114 -8.90 -10.57 21.97
N LYS A 115 -9.88 -10.31 21.10
CA LYS A 115 -11.20 -10.96 21.10
C LYS A 115 -11.17 -12.43 20.70
N ARG A 116 -10.06 -12.89 20.10
CA ARG A 116 -9.92 -14.25 19.53
C ARG A 116 -11.02 -14.56 18.51
N SER A 117 -11.34 -13.60 17.65
CA SER A 117 -12.38 -13.74 16.63
C SER A 117 -12.10 -14.87 15.64
N LEU A 118 -10.84 -15.30 15.52
CA LEU A 118 -10.41 -16.39 14.66
C LEU A 118 -9.98 -17.59 15.50
N SER A 119 -10.50 -18.76 15.13
CA SER A 119 -9.99 -20.04 15.63
C SER A 119 -8.62 -20.34 15.02
N SER A 120 -7.84 -21.19 15.68
CA SER A 120 -6.54 -21.62 15.16
C SER A 120 -6.64 -22.33 13.80
N MET A 121 -7.79 -22.89 13.45
CA MET A 121 -8.01 -23.50 12.13
C MET A 121 -8.18 -22.44 11.04
N GLU A 122 -8.93 -21.37 11.32
CA GLU A 122 -9.14 -20.24 10.42
C GLU A 122 -7.84 -19.46 10.22
N GLU A 123 -7.08 -19.20 11.29
CA GLU A 123 -5.74 -18.59 11.18
C GLU A 123 -4.80 -19.40 10.28
N ARG A 124 -4.80 -20.73 10.42
CA ARG A 124 -4.00 -21.62 9.55
C ARG A 124 -4.49 -21.60 8.10
N LYS A 125 -5.79 -21.45 7.86
CA LYS A 125 -6.37 -21.33 6.51
C LYS A 125 -5.92 -20.02 5.86
N LEU A 126 -6.15 -18.90 6.54
CA LEU A 126 -5.72 -17.55 6.11
C LEU A 126 -4.23 -17.50 5.81
N LYS A 127 -3.39 -18.06 6.69
CA LYS A 127 -1.94 -18.11 6.45
C LYS A 127 -1.58 -18.83 5.15
N ARG A 128 -2.24 -19.95 4.84
CA ARG A 128 -1.99 -20.68 3.57
C ARG A 128 -2.47 -19.89 2.36
N GLU A 129 -3.59 -19.17 2.47
CA GLU A 129 -4.09 -18.33 1.40
C GLU A 129 -3.15 -17.15 1.12
N PHE A 130 -2.66 -16.48 2.17
CA PHE A 130 -1.69 -15.39 2.02
C PHE A 130 -0.39 -15.85 1.36
N GLU A 131 0.12 -17.04 1.69
CA GLU A 131 1.31 -17.58 1.00
C GLU A 131 1.06 -17.85 -0.49
N ARG A 132 -0.14 -18.33 -0.86
CA ARG A 132 -0.52 -18.50 -2.27
C ARG A 132 -0.60 -17.15 -2.99
N MET A 133 -1.27 -16.18 -2.39
CA MET A 133 -1.38 -14.82 -2.94
C MET A 133 0.00 -14.16 -3.11
N LYS A 134 0.92 -14.40 -2.18
CA LYS A 134 2.30 -13.92 -2.27
C LYS A 134 3.04 -14.53 -3.44
N GLN A 135 2.92 -15.85 -3.63
CA GLN A 135 3.52 -16.54 -4.78
C GLN A 135 2.96 -16.02 -6.11
N ASP A 136 1.66 -15.78 -6.18
CA ASP A 136 1.02 -15.20 -7.37
C ASP A 136 1.45 -13.75 -7.63
N CYS A 137 1.59 -12.93 -6.59
CA CYS A 137 2.12 -11.56 -6.71
C CYS A 137 3.56 -11.59 -7.23
N VAL A 138 4.45 -12.39 -6.64
CA VAL A 138 5.84 -12.52 -7.11
C VAL A 138 5.90 -13.00 -8.57
N ARG A 139 5.04 -13.94 -8.96
CA ARG A 139 4.97 -14.43 -10.35
C ARG A 139 4.52 -13.35 -11.34
N LYS A 140 3.55 -12.52 -10.96
CA LYS A 140 2.96 -11.49 -11.84
C LYS A 140 3.77 -10.19 -11.87
N SER A 141 4.21 -9.74 -10.71
CA SER A 141 4.90 -8.45 -10.52
C SER A 141 6.43 -8.57 -10.51
N GLY A 142 6.95 -9.79 -10.64
CA GLY A 142 8.38 -10.05 -10.65
C GLY A 142 9.04 -9.60 -9.34
N ASN A 143 10.07 -8.75 -9.46
CA ASN A 143 11.01 -8.45 -8.39
C ASN A 143 10.59 -7.29 -7.47
N LEU A 144 9.29 -7.00 -7.35
CA LEU A 144 8.78 -5.82 -6.65
C LEU A 144 9.20 -5.75 -5.17
N LEU A 145 9.37 -6.90 -4.52
CA LEU A 145 9.91 -6.98 -3.15
C LEU A 145 11.40 -6.62 -3.09
N GLU A 146 12.19 -6.95 -4.11
CA GLU A 146 13.57 -6.50 -4.19
C GLU A 146 13.66 -5.03 -4.58
N LEU A 147 12.76 -4.52 -5.42
CA LEU A 147 12.66 -3.09 -5.73
C LEU A 147 12.36 -2.27 -4.46
N LEU A 148 11.44 -2.75 -3.61
CA LEU A 148 11.19 -2.18 -2.29
C LEU A 148 12.47 -2.12 -1.46
N LYS A 149 13.16 -3.26 -1.31
CA LYS A 149 14.43 -3.33 -0.57
C LYS A 149 15.50 -2.42 -1.15
N GLN A 150 15.58 -2.31 -2.48
CA GLN A 150 16.53 -1.41 -3.14
C GLN A 150 16.23 0.04 -2.77
N LEU A 151 14.97 0.47 -2.84
CA LEU A 151 14.56 1.84 -2.48
C LEU A 151 14.77 2.13 -0.98
N GLU A 152 14.52 1.16 -0.09
CA GLU A 152 14.77 1.31 1.35
C GLU A 152 16.26 1.57 1.67
N ASN A 153 17.16 0.97 0.88
CA ASN A 153 18.61 1.14 1.03
C ASN A 153 19.18 2.26 0.12
N THR A 154 18.32 2.99 -0.60
CA THR A 154 18.76 4.07 -1.48
C THR A 154 18.93 5.35 -0.67
N GLU A 155 20.15 5.84 -0.56
CA GLU A 155 20.40 7.23 -0.18
C GLU A 155 20.20 8.12 -1.39
N TRP A 156 19.08 8.84 -1.44
CA TRP A 156 18.91 9.89 -2.43
C TRP A 156 19.81 11.06 -2.05
N ALA A 157 20.89 11.23 -2.82
CA ALA A 157 21.90 12.25 -2.59
C ALA A 157 21.30 13.65 -2.50
N GLY A 158 21.80 14.37 -1.51
CA GLY A 158 21.68 15.81 -1.30
C GLY A 158 22.46 16.15 -0.06
#